data_AF-A0A8T4JA09-F1
#
_entry.id   AF-A0A8T4JA09-F1
#
_cell.length_a   1.000
_cell.length_b   1.000
_cell.length_c   1.000
_cell.angle_alpha   90.00
_cell.angle_beta   90.00
_cell.angle_gamma   90.00
#
_symmetry.space_group_name_H-M   'P 1'
#
loop_
_entity.id
_entity.type
_entity.pdbx_description
1 polymer ?
#
loop_
_entity_poly.entity_id
_entity_poly.type
_entity_poly.pdbx_seq_one_letter_code
_entity_poly.pdbx_strand_id
1 'polypeptide(L)'
;AWVCGVQRTSAQALLDRYQAEVKPVAPARTVKDTRGRAIRFPVRSGEGDPSLADPRRAHGTGRLDGGITFRTPGVTVQAVDLE
;
A
#
# COMPACT_ATOMS: atom_id res chain seq x y z
N ALA A 1 11.21 8.70 -2.11
CA ALA A 1 9.90 8.83 -2.79
C ALA A 1 8.81 8.14 -1.95
N TRP A 2 7.52 8.25 -2.27
CA TRP A 2 6.44 7.58 -1.53
C TRP A 2 5.45 6.91 -2.50
N VAL A 3 5.07 5.66 -2.24
CA VAL A 3 4.02 4.96 -3.00
C VAL A 3 2.72 4.95 -2.17
N CYS A 4 1.59 5.22 -2.84
CA CYS A 4 0.27 5.27 -2.21
C CYS A 4 -0.58 4.09 -2.70
N GLY A 5 -0.86 3.14 -1.81
CA GLY A 5 -1.84 2.08 -2.05
C GLY A 5 -3.24 2.57 -1.69
N VAL A 6 -4.07 2.88 -2.69
CA VAL A 6 -5.43 3.38 -2.48
C VAL A 6 -6.38 2.20 -2.22
N GLN A 7 -7.03 2.14 -1.05
CA GLN A 7 -8.17 1.24 -0.86
C GLN A 7 -9.37 1.82 -1.62
N ARG A 8 -9.66 1.27 -2.79
CA ARG A 8 -10.90 1.56 -3.52
C ARG A 8 -12.10 1.00 -2.74
N THR A 9 -13.28 1.54 -2.97
CA THR A 9 -14.54 1.14 -2.31
C THR A 9 -14.80 -0.37 -2.42
N SER A 10 -14.44 -1.00 -3.55
CA SER A 10 -14.55 -2.45 -3.73
C SER A 10 -13.57 -3.25 -2.88
N ALA A 11 -12.35 -2.75 -2.66
CA ALA A 11 -11.38 -3.37 -1.77
C ALA A 11 -11.82 -3.27 -0.31
N GLN A 12 -12.37 -2.12 0.09
CA GLN A 12 -12.94 -1.96 1.43
C GLN A 12 -14.12 -2.91 1.65
N ALA A 13 -15.01 -3.04 0.67
CA ALA A 13 -16.14 -3.97 0.77
C ALA A 13 -15.70 -5.44 0.91
N LEU A 14 -14.59 -5.83 0.27
CA LEU A 14 -14.02 -7.17 0.45
C LEU A 14 -13.44 -7.32 1.87
N LEU A 15 -12.68 -6.33 2.34
CA LEU A 15 -12.15 -6.34 3.70
C LEU A 15 -13.27 -6.45 4.74
N ASP A 16 -14.31 -5.63 4.61
CA ASP A 16 -15.46 -5.65 5.51
C ASP A 16 -16.18 -7.00 5.47
N ARG A 17 -16.37 -7.58 4.28
CA ARG A 17 -16.99 -8.91 4.10
C ARG A 17 -16.22 -10.02 4.82
N TYR A 18 -14.89 -9.97 4.79
CA TYR A 18 -14.03 -10.96 5.45
C TYR A 18 -13.65 -10.58 6.89
N GLN A 19 -14.23 -9.49 7.42
CA GLN A 19 -13.86 -8.91 8.72
C GLN A 19 -12.34 -8.71 8.85
N ALA A 20 -11.72 -8.34 7.73
CA ALA A 20 -10.29 -8.20 7.57
C ALA A 20 -9.90 -6.73 7.80
N GLU A 21 -8.93 -6.52 8.68
CA GLU A 21 -8.34 -5.22 8.97
C GLU A 21 -6.94 -5.14 8.36
N VAL A 22 -6.61 -4.02 7.72
CA VAL A 22 -5.27 -3.74 7.20
C VAL A 22 -4.69 -2.55 7.95
N LYS A 23 -3.55 -2.75 8.61
CA LYS A 23 -2.84 -1.70 9.33
C LYS A 23 -1.42 -1.52 8.78
N PRO A 24 -0.93 -0.28 8.69
CA PRO A 24 0.46 -0.04 8.32
C PRO A 24 1.41 -0.48 9.44
N VAL A 25 2.57 -0.99 9.06
CA VAL A 25 3.73 -1.20 9.94
C VAL A 25 4.72 -0.07 9.66
N ALA A 26 5.17 0.60 10.72
CA ALA A 26 6.11 1.70 10.60
C ALA A 26 7.36 1.28 9.80
N PRO A 27 7.95 2.17 8.98
CA PRO A 27 7.60 3.59 8.76
C PRO A 27 6.41 3.86 7.83
N ALA A 28 5.71 2.83 7.32
CA ALA A 28 4.48 3.03 6.55
C ALA A 28 3.39 3.67 7.41
N ARG A 29 2.50 4.47 6.78
CA ARG A 29 1.47 5.22 7.49
C ARG A 29 0.16 5.24 6.72
N THR A 30 -0.96 5.23 7.44
CA THR A 30 -2.26 5.47 6.84
C THR A 30 -2.41 6.96 6.55
N VAL A 31 -2.77 7.29 5.33
CA VAL A 31 -3.13 8.64 4.90
C VAL A 31 -4.59 8.64 4.44
N LYS A 32 -5.25 9.79 4.57
CA LYS A 32 -6.59 10.01 4.02
C LYS A 32 -6.43 10.88 2.79
N ASP A 33 -6.81 10.36 1.63
CA ASP A 33 -6.83 11.09 0.35
C ASP A 33 -8.30 11.37 -0.03
N THR A 34 -8.49 12.25 -1.00
CA THR A 34 -9.76 12.55 -1.69
C THR A 34 -10.51 11.30 -2.16
N ARG A 35 -9.81 10.18 -2.35
CA ARG A 35 -10.36 8.89 -2.80
C ARG A 35 -10.60 7.86 -1.68
N GLY A 36 -10.29 8.20 -0.42
CA GLY A 36 -10.50 7.31 0.74
C GLY A 36 -9.25 7.10 1.59
N ARG A 37 -9.24 5.98 2.33
CA ARG A 37 -8.09 5.58 3.15
C ARG A 37 -7.04 4.94 2.25
N ALA A 38 -5.78 5.30 2.46
CA ALA A 38 -4.66 4.73 1.71
C ALA A 38 -3.49 4.46 2.66
N ILE A 39 -2.63 3.51 2.30
CA ILE A 39 -1.37 3.27 3.02
C ILE A 39 -0.23 3.82 2.19
N ARG A 40 0.59 4.65 2.82
CA ARG A 40 1.76 5.28 2.22
C ARG A 40 3.03 4.60 2.72
N PHE A 41 3.85 4.15 1.79
CA PHE A 41 5.14 3.52 2.09
C PHE A 41 6.27 4.45 1.65
N PRO A 42 7.25 4.73 2.52
CA PRO A 42 8.50 5.33 2.06
C PRO A 42 9.20 4.37 1.11
N VAL A 43 9.68 4.89 -0.01
CA VAL A 43 10.50 4.14 -0.97
C VAL A 43 11.96 4.32 -0.56
N ARG A 44 12.62 3.22 -0.19
CA ARG A 44 14.04 3.19 0.17
C ARG A 44 14.92 3.37 -1.07
N SER A 45 14.59 2.62 -2.12
CA SER A 45 15.27 2.64 -3.40
C SER A 45 14.25 2.29 -4.49
N GLY A 46 14.38 2.89 -5.65
CA GLY A 46 13.54 2.56 -6.79
C GLY A 46 14.29 2.79 -8.09
N GLU A 47 14.18 1.84 -9.00
CA GLU A 47 14.71 1.93 -10.36
C GLU A 47 13.52 1.96 -11.33
N GLY A 48 13.58 2.83 -12.32
CA GLY A 48 12.52 3.00 -13.31
C GLY A 48 12.43 4.42 -13.84
N ASP A 49 11.63 4.59 -14.88
CA ASP A 49 11.33 5.90 -15.46
C ASP A 49 9.95 6.36 -14.94
N PRO A 50 9.89 7.23 -13.91
CA PRO A 50 8.64 7.81 -13.46
C PRO A 50 8.17 8.85 -14.48
N SER A 51 7.72 8.40 -15.66
CA SER A 51 7.19 9.28 -16.68
C SER A 51 5.82 9.80 -16.26
N LEU A 52 5.79 11.05 -15.80
CA LEU A 52 4.54 11.78 -15.53
C LEU A 52 3.78 12.15 -16.81
N ALA A 53 4.48 12.14 -17.95
CA ALA A 53 3.92 12.47 -19.25
C ALA A 53 3.16 11.29 -19.88
N ASP A 54 3.58 10.05 -19.61
CA ASP A 54 2.87 8.84 -20.04
C ASP A 54 2.82 7.81 -18.89
N PRO A 55 1.75 7.83 -18.08
CA PRO A 55 1.58 6.89 -16.96
C PRO A 55 1.53 5.42 -17.39
N ARG A 56 1.27 5.11 -18.67
CA ARG A 56 1.29 3.74 -19.19
C ARG A 56 2.72 3.22 -19.42
N ARG A 57 3.71 4.12 -19.45
CA ARG A 57 5.14 3.79 -19.54
C ARG A 57 5.86 3.92 -18.20
N ALA A 58 5.19 4.46 -17.18
CA ALA A 58 5.72 4.54 -15.83
C ALA A 58 5.84 3.13 -15.24
N HIS A 59 6.99 2.51 -15.48
CA HIS A 59 7.38 1.23 -14.89
C HIS A 59 8.59 1.46 -14.00
N GLY A 60 8.54 0.88 -12.81
CA GLY A 60 9.65 0.86 -11.89
C GLY A 60 9.46 -0.24 -10.86
N THR A 61 10.58 -0.74 -10.36
CA THR A 61 10.64 -1.62 -9.18
C THR A 61 11.16 -0.80 -8.02
N GLY A 62 10.68 -1.05 -6.81
CA GLY A 62 11.08 -0.22 -5.69
C GLY A 62 10.88 -0.89 -4.36
N ARG A 63 11.97 -0.96 -3.59
CA ARG A 63 11.92 -1.50 -2.24
C ARG A 63 11.27 -0.50 -1.30
N LEU A 64 10.20 -0.94 -0.65
CA LEU A 64 9.43 -0.14 0.28
C LEU A 64 9.91 -0.40 1.70
N ASP A 65 10.06 0.68 2.47
CA ASP A 65 10.29 0.58 3.91
C ASP A 65 8.96 0.41 4.66
N GLY A 66 8.97 -0.44 5.68
CA GLY A 66 7.79 -0.74 6.51
C GLY A 66 7.03 -1.95 5.99
N GLY A 67 5.71 -1.92 6.14
CA GLY A 67 4.89 -3.07 5.77
C GLY A 67 3.41 -2.90 6.07
N ILE A 68 2.70 -4.02 5.99
CA ILE A 68 1.27 -4.12 6.30
C ILE A 68 1.00 -5.34 7.16
N THR A 69 0.13 -5.15 8.13
CA THR A 69 -0.47 -6.24 8.88
C THR A 69 -1.88 -6.44 8.37
N PHE A 70 -2.16 -7.66 7.89
CA PHE A 70 -3.50 -8.14 7.61
C PHE A 70 -3.97 -8.96 8.79
N ARG A 71 -5.12 -8.59 9.35
CA ARG A 71 -5.75 -9.32 10.44
C ARG A 71 -7.14 -9.75 10.01
N THR A 72 -7.42 -11.03 10.06
CA THR A 72 -8.78 -11.59 9.97
C THR A 72 -9.12 -12.24 11.32
N PRO A 73 -10.37 -12.68 11.54
CA PRO A 73 -10.74 -13.35 12.79
C PRO A 73 -9.90 -14.61 13.09
N GLY A 74 -9.41 -15.30 12.04
CA GLY A 74 -8.67 -16.55 12.19
C GLY A 74 -7.15 -16.46 12.03
N VAL A 75 -6.63 -15.38 11.43
CA VAL A 75 -5.19 -15.26 11.18
C VAL A 75 -4.71 -13.81 11.19
N THR A 76 -3.50 -13.60 11.69
CA THR A 76 -2.76 -12.34 11.51
C THR A 76 -1.52 -12.62 10.70
N VAL A 77 -1.36 -11.92 9.58
CA VAL A 77 -0.21 -11.99 8.69
C VAL A 77 0.45 -10.62 8.64
N GLN A 78 1.75 -10.57 8.88
CA GLN A 78 2.55 -9.37 8.72
C GLN A 78 3.45 -9.54 7.50
N ALA A 79 3.34 -8.61 6.55
CA ALA A 79 4.21 -8.53 5.38
C ALA A 79 5.09 -7.28 5.51
N VAL A 80 6.40 -7.49 5.59
CA VAL A 80 7.45 -6.46 5.61
C VAL A 80 8.40 -6.73 4.44
N ASP A 81 9.30 -5.79 4.14
CA ASP A 81 10.24 -5.90 3.00
C ASP A 81 9.53 -6.08 1.65
N LEU A 82 8.62 -5.15 1.33
CA LEU A 82 7.87 -5.18 0.07
C LEU A 82 8.75 -4.65 -1.08
N GLU A 83 8.71 -5.30 -2.24
CA GLU A 83 9.42 -4.93 -3.49
C GLU A 83 8.46 -4.79 -4.69
#